data_AF-A0A8T4PT06-F1
#
_entry.id   AF-A0A8T4PT06-F1
#
_cell.length_a   1.000
_cell.length_b   1.000
_cell.length_c   1.000
_cell.angle_alpha   90.00
_cell.angle_beta   90.00
_cell.angle_gamma   90.00
#
_symmetry.space_group_name_H-M   'P 1'
#
loop_
_entity.id
_entity.type
_entity.pdbx_description
1 polymer ?
#
loop_
_entity_poly.entity_id
_entity_poly.type
_entity_poly.pdbx_seq_one_letter_code
_entity_poly.pdbx_strand_id
1 'polypeptide(L)'
;MKIGVADTTFARVDMFKEIEPILKNAGAKIARYTVPGVKDLPVACKILFERHSCDIALALGMPGAMPIDKQCSHEASLGMQMVQVLTGKHILEVFVHLDEGKPNEILAIAKNRARKHALNALALLKGKEALSPFAGKGRRQGKEDEGPL
;
A
#
# COMPACT_ATOMS: atom_id res chain seq x y z
N MET A 1 4.04 1.75 -17.73
CA MET A 1 3.74 1.17 -16.40
C MET A 1 2.27 1.37 -16.08
N LYS A 2 1.61 0.32 -15.60
CA LYS A 2 0.23 0.37 -15.11
C LYS A 2 0.21 -0.05 -13.64
N ILE A 3 -0.26 0.82 -12.77
CA ILE A 3 -0.28 0.62 -11.32
C ILE A 3 -1.72 0.34 -10.91
N GLY A 4 -1.92 -0.76 -10.19
CA GLY A 4 -3.18 -1.07 -9.53
C GLY A 4 -3.25 -0.33 -8.19
N VAL A 5 -4.39 0.26 -7.87
CA VAL A 5 -4.66 0.77 -6.53
C VAL A 5 -5.96 0.16 -6.02
N ALA A 6 -5.86 -0.67 -4.99
CA ALA A 6 -7.02 -1.17 -4.28
C ALA A 6 -7.17 -0.40 -2.97
N ASP A 7 -8.34 0.14 -2.69
CA ASP A 7 -8.64 0.88 -1.45
C ASP A 7 -9.99 0.47 -0.87
N THR A 8 -10.31 0.97 0.32
CA THR A 8 -11.49 0.50 1.07
C THR A 8 -12.47 1.62 1.39
N THR A 9 -13.77 1.31 1.41
CA THR A 9 -14.78 2.21 1.97
C THR A 9 -14.72 2.28 3.49
N PHE A 10 -14.16 1.26 4.16
CA PHE A 10 -13.94 1.26 5.60
C PHE A 10 -12.91 2.31 6.05
N ALA A 11 -11.92 2.62 5.20
CA ALA A 11 -10.89 3.58 5.56
C ALA A 11 -11.46 4.99 5.80
N ARG A 12 -11.03 5.60 6.90
CA ARG A 12 -11.44 6.96 7.30
C ARG A 12 -10.59 8.06 6.65
N VAL A 13 -9.58 7.68 5.86
CA VAL A 13 -8.72 8.60 5.12
C VAL A 13 -8.64 8.13 3.67
N ASP A 14 -9.00 9.02 2.74
CA ASP A 14 -8.82 8.79 1.30
C ASP A 14 -7.33 8.92 0.93
N MET A 15 -6.60 7.83 1.16
CA MET A 15 -5.16 7.75 0.84
C MET A 15 -4.89 7.81 -0.67
N PHE A 16 -5.88 7.50 -1.52
CA PHE A 16 -5.72 7.57 -2.97
C PHE A 16 -5.42 9.01 -3.44
N LYS A 17 -6.10 10.01 -2.88
CA LYS A 17 -5.86 11.43 -3.19
C LYS A 17 -4.42 11.88 -2.97
N GLU A 18 -3.70 11.21 -2.07
CA GLU A 18 -2.32 11.55 -1.73
C GLU A 18 -1.30 10.93 -2.70
N ILE A 19 -1.67 9.83 -3.35
CA ILE A 19 -0.78 9.10 -4.27
C ILE A 19 -1.10 9.38 -5.73
N GLU A 20 -2.35 9.69 -6.07
CA GLU A 20 -2.77 9.91 -7.45
C GLU A 20 -1.92 10.97 -8.17
N PRO A 21 -1.64 12.16 -7.59
CA PRO A 21 -0.79 13.14 -8.24
C PRO A 21 0.64 12.63 -8.45
N ILE A 22 1.19 11.88 -7.49
CA ILE A 22 2.55 11.32 -7.56
C ILE A 22 2.64 10.34 -8.73
N LEU A 23 1.69 9.42 -8.83
CA LEU A 23 1.65 8.41 -9.88
C LEU A 23 1.41 9.03 -11.26
N LYS A 24 0.49 10.01 -11.37
CA LYS A 24 0.24 10.75 -12.61
C LYS A 24 1.46 11.54 -13.07
N ASN A 25 2.15 12.24 -12.16
CA ASN A 25 3.38 12.98 -12.47
C ASN A 25 4.51 12.06 -12.97
N ALA A 26 4.52 10.80 -12.53
CA ALA A 26 5.44 9.78 -13.03
C ALA A 26 5.01 9.13 -14.37
N GLY A 27 3.89 9.56 -14.96
CA GLY A 27 3.35 9.02 -16.22
C GLY A 27 2.71 7.63 -16.09
N ALA A 28 2.35 7.20 -14.87
CA ALA A 28 1.74 5.89 -14.66
C ALA A 28 0.26 5.87 -15.09
N LYS A 29 -0.16 4.80 -15.77
CA LYS A 29 -1.59 4.49 -15.95
C LYS A 29 -2.12 3.89 -14.65
N ILE A 30 -3.22 4.40 -14.12
CA ILE A 30 -3.78 3.94 -12.85
C ILE A 30 -5.05 3.12 -13.12
N ALA A 31 -5.14 1.92 -12.53
CA ALA A 31 -6.40 1.18 -12.42
C ALA A 31 -6.79 1.12 -10.94
N ARG A 32 -7.89 1.80 -10.58
CA ARG A 32 -8.38 1.86 -9.20
C ARG A 32 -9.52 0.87 -8.99
N TYR A 33 -9.54 0.21 -7.83
CA TYR A 33 -10.63 -0.66 -7.41
C TYR A 33 -10.92 -0.50 -5.91
N THR A 34 -12.03 0.13 -5.57
CA THR A 34 -12.50 0.28 -4.18
C THR A 34 -13.37 -0.91 -3.76
N VAL A 35 -13.08 -1.46 -2.58
CA VAL A 35 -13.80 -2.59 -1.97
C VAL A 35 -14.30 -2.26 -0.56
N PRO A 36 -15.17 -3.07 0.06
CA PRO A 36 -15.71 -2.75 1.38
C PRO A 36 -14.65 -2.60 2.48
N GLY A 37 -13.77 -3.59 2.64
CA GLY A 37 -12.78 -3.62 3.71
C GLY A 37 -11.48 -4.35 3.36
N VAL A 38 -10.59 -4.47 4.35
CA VAL A 38 -9.23 -5.01 4.13
C VAL A 38 -9.22 -6.47 3.67
N LYS A 39 -10.22 -7.27 4.06
CA LYS A 39 -10.35 -8.68 3.67
C LYS A 39 -10.61 -8.87 2.17
N ASP A 40 -11.11 -7.84 1.50
CA ASP A 40 -11.42 -7.87 0.07
C ASP A 40 -10.22 -7.46 -0.80
N LEU A 41 -9.19 -6.83 -0.20
CA LEU A 41 -8.00 -6.34 -0.91
C LEU A 41 -7.20 -7.42 -1.64
N PRO A 42 -7.00 -8.64 -1.09
CA PRO A 42 -6.28 -9.69 -1.82
C PRO A 42 -6.90 -9.98 -3.19
N VAL A 43 -8.21 -10.18 -3.24
CA VAL A 43 -8.92 -10.47 -4.49
C VAL A 43 -8.92 -9.26 -5.42
N ALA A 44 -9.10 -8.05 -4.89
CA ALA A 44 -9.01 -6.82 -5.66
C ALA A 44 -7.64 -6.68 -6.35
N CYS A 45 -6.55 -6.89 -5.61
CA CYS A 45 -5.20 -6.86 -6.17
C CYS A 45 -4.98 -7.95 -7.23
N LYS A 46 -5.46 -9.19 -7.00
CA LYS A 46 -5.37 -10.26 -7.99
C LYS A 46 -6.11 -9.90 -9.29
N ILE A 47 -7.32 -9.34 -9.19
CA ILE A 47 -8.10 -8.86 -10.34
C ILE A 47 -7.34 -7.76 -11.09
N LEU A 48 -6.75 -6.80 -10.36
CA LEU A 48 -5.94 -5.74 -10.98
C LEU A 48 -4.75 -6.32 -11.76
N PHE A 49 -4.11 -7.37 -11.26
CA PHE A 49 -3.02 -8.05 -11.97
C PHE A 49 -3.48 -8.84 -13.19
N GLU A 50 -4.52 -9.67 -13.06
CA GLU A 50 -4.90 -10.62 -14.09
C GLU A 50 -5.82 -10.02 -15.16
N ARG A 51 -6.79 -9.21 -14.75
CA ARG A 51 -7.82 -8.65 -15.66
C ARG A 51 -7.48 -7.25 -16.15
N HIS A 52 -6.71 -6.50 -15.36
CA HIS A 52 -6.30 -5.15 -15.73
C HIS A 52 -4.81 -5.04 -16.08
N SER A 53 -4.04 -6.13 -16.02
CA SER A 53 -2.63 -6.17 -16.43
C SER A 53 -1.78 -5.11 -15.72
N CYS A 54 -2.04 -4.87 -14.44
CA CYS A 54 -1.19 -4.01 -13.61
C CYS A 54 0.17 -4.68 -13.36
N ASP A 55 1.23 -3.89 -13.32
CA ASP A 55 2.62 -4.33 -13.11
C ASP A 55 2.94 -4.47 -11.61
N ILE A 56 2.32 -3.62 -10.79
CA ILE A 56 2.44 -3.56 -9.33
C ILE A 56 1.12 -3.03 -8.74
N ALA A 57 0.80 -3.37 -7.50
CA ALA A 57 -0.38 -2.83 -6.81
C ALA A 57 -0.03 -2.15 -5.48
N LEU A 58 -0.80 -1.12 -5.14
CA LEU A 58 -0.87 -0.50 -3.82
C LEU A 58 -2.18 -0.92 -3.16
N ALA A 59 -2.12 -1.51 -1.97
CA ALA A 59 -3.30 -1.93 -1.21
C ALA A 59 -3.48 -1.01 0.00
N LEU A 60 -4.43 -0.08 -0.10
CA LEU A 60 -4.65 0.99 0.88
C LEU A 60 -5.75 0.56 1.86
N GLY A 61 -5.37 0.29 3.11
CA GLY A 61 -6.26 -0.19 4.15
C GLY A 61 -6.13 0.60 5.43
N MET A 62 -7.17 0.59 6.26
CA MET A 62 -7.14 1.23 7.56
C MET A 62 -7.84 0.35 8.60
N PRO A 63 -7.16 -0.68 9.14
CA PRO A 63 -7.76 -1.55 10.14
C PRO A 63 -8.23 -0.79 11.38
N GLY A 64 -9.30 -1.28 12.01
CA GLY A 64 -9.78 -0.74 13.27
C GLY A 64 -8.83 -1.00 14.45
N ALA A 65 -9.18 -0.45 15.62
CA ALA A 65 -8.35 -0.53 16.82
C ALA A 65 -8.62 -1.79 17.67
N MET A 66 -9.69 -2.53 17.39
CA MET A 66 -10.07 -3.67 18.22
C MET A 66 -9.16 -4.87 17.95
N PRO A 67 -8.95 -5.78 18.91
CA PRO A 67 -8.16 -7.00 18.70
C PRO A 67 -8.63 -7.83 17.48
N ILE A 68 -9.94 -7.89 17.24
CA ILE A 68 -10.51 -8.57 16.07
C ILE A 68 -10.12 -7.90 14.75
N ASP A 69 -9.94 -6.58 14.73
CA ASP A 69 -9.49 -5.86 13.54
C ASP A 69 -8.04 -6.18 13.22
N LYS A 70 -7.20 -6.37 14.25
CA LYS A 70 -5.80 -6.82 14.08
C LYS A 70 -5.75 -8.19 13.44
N GLN A 71 -6.57 -9.13 13.91
CA GLN A 71 -6.67 -10.45 13.30
C GLN A 71 -7.15 -10.37 11.84
N CYS A 72 -8.22 -9.60 11.56
CA CYS A 72 -8.69 -9.41 10.19
C CYS A 72 -7.62 -8.79 9.28
N SER A 73 -6.83 -7.83 9.79
CA SER A 73 -5.74 -7.23 9.03
C SER A 73 -4.63 -8.22 8.74
N HIS A 74 -4.29 -9.09 9.71
CA HIS A 74 -3.32 -10.15 9.52
C HIS A 74 -3.77 -11.16 8.46
N GLU A 75 -5.02 -11.61 8.51
CA GLU A 75 -5.60 -12.51 7.50
C GLU A 75 -5.59 -11.88 6.10
N ALA A 76 -5.88 -10.57 5.99
CA ALA A 76 -5.78 -9.84 4.73
C ALA A 76 -4.33 -9.79 4.22
N SER A 77 -3.35 -9.53 5.10
CA SER A 77 -1.92 -9.56 4.75
C SER A 77 -1.48 -10.93 4.24
N LEU A 78 -1.91 -12.02 4.88
CA LEU A 78 -1.63 -13.39 4.40
C LEU A 78 -2.23 -13.63 3.00
N GLY A 79 -3.46 -13.19 2.77
CA GLY A 79 -4.09 -13.26 1.45
C GLY A 79 -3.30 -12.50 0.39
N MET A 80 -2.83 -11.28 0.70
CA MET A 80 -2.01 -10.49 -0.23
C MET A 80 -0.65 -11.15 -0.48
N GLN A 81 0.00 -11.73 0.53
CA GLN A 81 1.23 -12.51 0.34
C GLN A 81 1.02 -13.68 -0.63
N MET A 82 -0.07 -14.42 -0.48
CA MET A 82 -0.43 -15.51 -1.40
C MET A 82 -0.61 -15.00 -2.84
N VAL A 83 -1.29 -13.87 -3.03
CA VAL A 83 -1.46 -13.26 -4.36
C VAL A 83 -0.12 -12.85 -4.97
N GLN A 84 0.80 -12.27 -4.18
CA GLN A 84 2.12 -11.90 -4.66
C GLN A 84 2.90 -13.12 -5.17
N VAL A 85 2.91 -14.21 -4.40
CA VAL A 85 3.58 -15.46 -4.78
C VAL A 85 2.96 -16.06 -6.05
N LEU A 86 1.63 -16.12 -6.13
CA LEU A 86 0.92 -16.72 -7.27
C LEU A 86 1.06 -15.91 -8.57
N THR A 87 1.23 -14.60 -8.47
CA THR A 87 1.28 -13.71 -9.66
C THR A 87 2.69 -13.28 -10.04
N GLY A 88 3.68 -13.50 -9.17
CA GLY A 88 5.05 -13.01 -9.37
C GLY A 88 5.14 -11.48 -9.40
N LYS A 89 4.15 -10.78 -8.83
CA LYS A 89 4.05 -9.32 -8.82
C LYS A 89 3.96 -8.79 -7.39
N HIS A 90 4.50 -7.61 -7.18
CA HIS A 90 4.50 -6.98 -5.86
C HIS A 90 3.16 -6.29 -5.54
N ILE A 91 2.72 -6.46 -4.30
CA ILE A 91 1.69 -5.65 -3.65
C ILE A 91 2.38 -4.90 -2.52
N LEU A 92 2.41 -3.57 -2.58
CA LEU A 92 2.79 -2.79 -1.40
C LEU A 92 1.55 -2.58 -0.54
N GLU A 93 1.53 -3.27 0.60
CA GLU A 93 0.53 -3.09 1.64
C GLU A 93 0.74 -1.73 2.34
N VAL A 94 -0.32 -0.93 2.36
CA VAL A 94 -0.36 0.40 2.98
C VAL A 94 -1.49 0.40 4.00
N PHE A 95 -1.28 -0.34 5.09
CA PHE A 95 -2.21 -0.36 6.22
C PHE A 95 -1.85 0.72 7.22
N VAL A 96 -2.86 1.36 7.80
CA VAL A 96 -2.74 2.32 8.91
C VAL A 96 -3.75 1.93 9.98
N HIS A 97 -3.28 1.41 11.11
CA HIS A 97 -4.18 1.00 12.18
C HIS A 97 -4.65 2.23 12.98
N LEU A 98 -5.93 2.23 13.37
CA LEU A 98 -6.50 3.33 14.14
C LEU A 98 -5.90 3.51 15.54
N ASP A 99 -5.12 2.55 16.04
CA ASP A 99 -4.41 2.62 17.32
C ASP A 99 -2.95 3.09 17.19
N GLU A 100 -2.49 3.47 16.00
CA GLU A 100 -1.11 3.97 15.80
C GLU A 100 -0.85 5.37 16.36
N GLY A 101 -1.90 6.12 16.73
CA GLY A 101 -1.79 7.48 17.27
C GLY A 101 -3.15 8.14 17.50
N LYS A 102 -3.13 9.44 17.80
CA LYS A 102 -4.35 10.26 17.92
C LYS A 102 -4.96 10.57 16.55
N PRO A 103 -6.25 10.96 16.44
CA PRO A 103 -6.91 11.20 15.14
C PRO A 103 -6.16 12.14 14.18
N ASN A 104 -5.56 13.22 14.70
CA ASN A 104 -4.74 14.16 13.92
C ASN A 104 -3.42 13.52 13.44
N GLU A 105 -2.80 12.68 14.26
CA GLU A 105 -1.57 11.95 13.92
C GLU A 105 -1.86 10.87 12.88
N ILE A 106 -2.96 10.13 13.02
CA ILE A 106 -3.40 9.10 12.08
C ILE A 106 -3.54 9.68 10.68
N LEU A 107 -4.15 10.86 10.55
CA LEU A 107 -4.26 11.54 9.25
C LEU A 107 -2.88 11.81 8.65
N ALA A 108 -1.95 12.35 9.43
CA ALA A 108 -0.59 12.64 8.98
C ALA A 108 0.17 11.36 8.58
N ILE A 109 0.08 10.31 9.39
CA ILE A 109 0.69 8.99 9.15
C ILE A 109 0.13 8.39 7.86
N ALA A 110 -1.18 8.37 7.67
CA ALA A 110 -1.81 7.80 6.49
C ALA A 110 -1.37 8.50 5.20
N LYS A 111 -1.37 9.83 5.20
CA LYS A 111 -0.88 10.62 4.07
C LYS A 111 0.60 10.35 3.79
N ASN A 112 1.45 10.39 4.82
CA ASN A 112 2.88 10.17 4.68
C ASN A 112 3.21 8.76 4.17
N ARG A 113 2.61 7.73 4.79
CA ARG A 113 2.81 6.32 4.44
C ARG A 113 2.37 6.06 3.00
N ALA A 114 1.19 6.53 2.60
CA ALA A 114 0.71 6.38 1.24
C ALA A 114 1.66 7.01 0.22
N ARG A 115 2.08 8.27 0.43
CA ARG A 115 3.04 8.97 -0.45
C ARG A 115 4.37 8.22 -0.56
N LYS A 116 4.95 7.78 0.57
CA LYS A 116 6.22 7.04 0.58
C LYS A 116 6.10 5.68 -0.13
N HIS A 117 5.00 4.96 0.06
CA HIS A 117 4.78 3.70 -0.67
C HIS A 117 4.54 3.90 -2.16
N ALA A 118 3.89 4.99 -2.59
CA ALA A 118 3.81 5.32 -4.00
C ALA A 118 5.20 5.54 -4.63
N LEU A 119 6.10 6.23 -3.93
CA LEU A 119 7.49 6.40 -4.37
C LEU A 119 8.24 5.05 -4.41
N ASN A 120 8.02 4.17 -3.42
CA ASN A 120 8.60 2.83 -3.42
C ASN A 120 8.06 1.98 -4.59
N ALA A 121 6.78 2.07 -4.93
CA ALA A 121 6.22 1.38 -6.08
C ALA A 121 6.88 1.83 -7.38
N LEU A 122 7.04 3.15 -7.56
CA LEU A 122 7.75 3.71 -8.70
C LEU A 122 9.23 3.29 -8.73
N ALA A 123 9.89 3.16 -7.58
CA ALA A 123 11.26 2.67 -7.50
C ALA A 123 11.36 1.20 -7.92
N LEU A 124 10.48 0.33 -7.41
CA LEU A 124 10.45 -1.09 -7.78
C LEU A 124 10.20 -1.30 -9.28
N LEU A 125 9.36 -0.45 -9.89
CA LEU A 125 9.11 -0.48 -11.34
C LEU A 125 10.32 -0.08 -12.19
N LYS A 126 11.33 0.60 -11.62
CA LYS A 126 12.61 0.88 -12.31
C LYS A 126 13.54 -0.34 -12.33
N GLY A 127 13.22 -1.39 -11.57
CA GLY A 127 13.99 -2.63 -11.50
C GLY A 127 14.57 -2.89 -10.11
N LYS A 128 15.06 -4.13 -9.91
CA LYS A 128 15.52 -4.65 -8.62
C LYS A 128 16.64 -3.83 -7.95
N GLU A 129 17.42 -3.08 -8.72
CA GLU A 129 18.58 -2.33 -8.23
C GLU A 129 18.23 -0.93 -7.69
N ALA A 130 17.04 -0.42 -8.01
CA ALA A 130 16.65 0.95 -7.68
C ALA A 130 16.63 1.23 -6.16
N LEU A 131 16.39 0.18 -5.35
CA LEU A 131 16.38 0.28 -3.90
C LEU A 131 17.69 -0.17 -3.22
N SER A 132 18.60 -0.82 -3.96
CA SER A 132 19.85 -1.36 -3.41
C SER A 132 20.73 -0.31 -2.71
N PRO A 133 20.86 0.94 -3.21
CA PRO A 133 21.63 1.98 -2.51
C PRO A 133 21.07 2.40 -1.14
N PHE A 134 19.87 1.93 -0.79
CA PHE A 134 19.20 2.23 0.48
C PHE A 134 19.09 1.02 1.41
N ALA A 135 19.68 -0.11 1.03
CA ALA A 135 19.78 -1.28 1.88
C ALA A 135 20.47 -0.93 3.22
N GLY A 136 19.90 -1.37 4.34
CA GLY A 136 20.45 -1.15 5.67
C GLY A 136 20.34 0.28 6.24
N LYS A 137 19.60 1.20 5.59
CA LYS A 137 19.50 2.60 6.04
C LYS A 137 18.37 2.92 7.02
N GLY A 138 17.61 1.93 7.47
CA GLY A 138 16.53 2.13 8.47
C GLY A 138 15.38 3.03 8.03
N ARG A 139 15.03 3.08 6.74
CA ARG A 139 13.97 3.96 6.22
C ARG A 139 12.57 3.49 6.61
N ARG A 140 11.72 4.39 7.11
CA ARG A 140 10.34 4.10 7.52
C ARG A 140 9.29 4.78 6.63
N GLN A 141 8.07 4.26 6.66
CA GLN A 141 6.90 4.82 5.98
C GLN A 141 5.81 5.17 6.99
N GLY A 142 5.59 6.47 7.22
CA GLY A 142 4.67 7.00 8.24
C GLY A 142 5.38 7.81 9.32
N LYS A 143 6.36 7.22 10.02
CA LYS A 143 7.21 7.89 11.04
C LYS A 143 8.59 8.25 10.48
N GLU A 144 9.42 8.88 11.32
CA GLU A 144 10.82 9.21 11.01
C GLU A 144 11.65 7.94 10.78
N ASP A 145 12.70 8.06 9.97
CA ASP A 145 13.62 6.95 9.68
C ASP A 145 14.45 6.63 10.94
N GLU A 146 14.72 5.34 11.18
CA GLU A 146 15.53 4.90 12.35
C GLU A 146 17.02 5.05 12.12
N GLY A 147 17.44 5.15 10.85
CA GLY A 147 18.85 5.18 10.47
C GLY A 147 19.53 3.81 10.48
N PRO A 148 20.81 3.76 10.05
CA PRO A 148 21.63 2.56 10.14
C PRO A 148 22.04 2.26 11.59
N LEU A 149 22.39 1.00 11.85
CA LEU A 149 23.08 0.56 13.07
C LEU A 149 24.60 0.60 12.87
#